data_AF-A0A7Y5K7H2-F1
#
_entry.id   AF-A0A7Y5K7H2-F1
#
_cell.length_a   1.000
_cell.length_b   1.000
_cell.length_c   1.000
_cell.angle_alpha   90.00
_cell.angle_beta   90.00
_cell.angle_gamma   90.00
#
_symmetry.space_group_name_H-M   'P 1'
#
loop_
_entity.id
_entity.type
_entity.pdbx_description
1 polymer ?
#
loop_
_entity_poly.entity_id
_entity_poly.type
_entity_poly.pdbx_seq_one_letter_code
_entity_poly.pdbx_strand_id
1 'polypeptide(L)'
;MTTHPLLDLSHDDIVPYFMWDYRYTVGEVKRMLAEGDEARKLWLMAKLLRDARYADVWKFITLKDFLEYRGRLLPRLGRERKFWEFMYQQWIAHGVIKSDEYSHAAAE
;
A
#
# COMPACT_ATOMS: atom_id res chain seq x y z
N MET A 1 8.10 22.65 -13.87
CA MET A 1 7.60 22.13 -12.58
C MET A 1 8.79 21.61 -11.80
N THR A 2 9.20 22.29 -10.74
CA THR A 2 10.32 21.84 -9.91
C THR A 2 9.81 20.71 -9.03
N THR A 3 10.13 19.46 -9.38
CA THR A 3 9.86 18.31 -8.50
C THR A 3 10.62 18.54 -7.20
N HIS A 4 9.90 18.71 -6.10
CA HIS A 4 10.52 18.90 -4.80
C HIS A 4 11.32 17.64 -4.47
N PRO A 5 12.63 17.72 -4.13
CA PRO A 5 13.49 16.54 -4.01
C PRO A 5 12.94 15.50 -3.02
N LEU A 6 12.31 15.93 -1.93
CA LEU A 6 11.66 15.02 -0.95
C LEU A 6 10.39 14.29 -1.44
N LEU A 7 9.84 14.67 -2.59
CA LEU A 7 8.69 14.01 -3.22
C LEU A 7 9.12 13.10 -4.38
N ASP A 8 10.42 13.11 -4.72
CA ASP A 8 10.93 12.26 -5.78
C ASP A 8 11.23 10.86 -5.26
N LEU A 9 10.22 10.00 -5.33
CA LEU A 9 10.32 8.62 -4.86
C LEU A 9 11.05 7.69 -5.86
N SER A 10 11.69 8.22 -6.91
CA SER A 10 12.46 7.39 -7.85
C SER A 10 13.86 7.04 -7.34
N HIS A 11 14.37 7.75 -6.33
CA HIS A 11 15.71 7.53 -5.77
C HIS A 11 15.61 6.72 -4.47
N ASP A 12 16.42 5.67 -4.38
CA ASP A 12 16.33 4.69 -3.29
C ASP A 12 16.89 5.21 -1.96
N ASP A 13 17.75 6.23 -1.97
CA ASP A 13 18.37 6.86 -0.79
C ASP A 13 17.50 7.93 -0.11
N ILE A 14 16.38 8.30 -0.73
CA ILE A 14 15.47 9.32 -0.19
C ILE A 14 14.57 8.71 0.89
N VAL A 15 14.39 9.43 2.00
CA VAL A 15 13.34 9.12 2.98
C VAL A 15 12.00 9.64 2.43
N PRO A 16 11.04 8.77 2.07
CA PRO A 16 9.77 9.22 1.54
C PRO A 16 8.99 10.00 2.60
N TYR A 17 8.23 11.01 2.19
CA TYR A 17 7.53 11.93 3.10
C TYR A 17 6.60 11.24 4.11
N PHE A 18 6.03 10.07 3.78
CA PHE A 18 5.16 9.30 4.66
C PHE A 18 5.91 8.48 5.72
N MET A 19 7.25 8.43 5.64
CA MET A 19 8.13 7.69 6.55
C MET A 19 8.99 8.62 7.42
N TRP A 20 8.50 9.84 7.66
CA TRP A 20 9.20 10.87 8.44
C TRP A 20 9.47 10.47 9.90
N ASP A 21 8.69 9.55 10.43
CA ASP A 21 8.75 9.01 11.79
C ASP A 21 9.84 7.93 11.92
N TYR A 22 9.90 6.97 10.99
CA TYR A 22 10.86 5.86 11.04
C TYR A 22 12.16 6.11 10.28
N ARG A 23 12.17 7.08 9.37
CA ARG A 23 13.34 7.46 8.55
C ARG A 23 13.89 6.35 7.64
N TYR A 24 13.10 5.33 7.30
CA TYR A 24 13.48 4.37 6.26
C TYR A 24 13.50 5.04 4.89
N THR A 25 14.53 4.74 4.10
CA THR A 25 14.67 5.17 2.72
C THR A 25 13.76 4.38 1.78
N VAL A 26 13.52 4.88 0.56
CA VAL A 26 12.73 4.19 -0.47
C VAL A 26 13.25 2.77 -0.73
N GLY A 27 14.57 2.60 -0.84
CA GLY A 27 15.20 1.29 -1.06
C GLY A 27 14.99 0.34 0.11
N GLU A 28 15.07 0.84 1.35
CA GLU A 28 14.79 0.04 2.54
C GLU A 28 13.34 -0.41 2.61
N VAL A 29 12.39 0.49 2.29
CA VAL A 29 10.96 0.17 2.25
C VAL A 29 10.68 -0.92 1.21
N LYS A 30 11.23 -0.79 -0.01
CA LYS A 30 11.10 -1.80 -1.06
C LYS A 30 11.67 -3.15 -0.62
N ARG A 31 12.87 -3.16 -0.02
CA ARG A 31 13.51 -4.38 0.50
C ARG A 31 12.68 -5.03 1.60
N MET A 32 12.14 -4.25 2.54
CA MET A 32 11.28 -4.75 3.61
C MET A 32 9.98 -5.35 3.07
N LEU A 33 9.39 -4.79 2.01
CA LEU A 33 8.21 -5.35 1.35
C LEU A 33 8.53 -6.65 0.58
N ALA A 34 9.73 -6.75 0.00
CA ALA A 34 10.16 -7.95 -0.72
C ALA A 34 10.54 -9.10 0.23
N GLU A 35 11.37 -8.82 1.24
CA GLU A 35 12.09 -9.82 2.05
C GLU A 35 11.60 -9.92 3.50
N GLY A 36 10.79 -8.96 3.96
CA GLY A 36 10.32 -8.95 5.34
C GLY A 36 9.42 -10.13 5.69
N ASP A 37 9.28 -10.43 6.98
CA ASP A 37 8.25 -11.35 7.43
C ASP A 37 6.84 -10.79 7.17
N GLU A 38 5.85 -11.68 7.23
CA GLU A 38 4.45 -11.37 6.95
C GLU A 38 3.91 -10.21 7.81
N ALA A 39 4.31 -10.15 9.08
CA ALA A 39 3.85 -9.12 10.01
C ALA A 39 4.41 -7.74 9.65
N ARG A 40 5.70 -7.69 9.27
CA ARG A 40 6.39 -6.48 8.82
C ARG A 40 5.85 -6.00 7.48
N LYS A 41 5.62 -6.90 6.52
CA LYS A 41 4.97 -6.55 5.25
C LYS A 41 3.59 -5.95 5.49
N LEU A 42 2.75 -6.62 6.28
CA LEU A 42 1.39 -6.15 6.58
C LEU A 42 1.38 -4.79 7.29
N TRP A 43 2.28 -4.58 8.25
CA TRP A 43 2.44 -3.28 8.92
C TRP A 43 2.83 -2.18 7.95
N LEU A 44 3.82 -2.43 7.08
CA LEU A 44 4.35 -1.45 6.15
C LEU A 44 3.33 -1.10 5.04
N MET A 45 2.61 -2.10 4.52
CA MET A 45 1.48 -1.91 3.63
C MET A 45 0.37 -1.07 4.28
N ALA A 46 0.00 -1.36 5.53
CA ALA A 46 -0.99 -0.57 6.25
C ALA A 46 -0.53 0.88 6.51
N LYS A 47 0.78 1.13 6.66
CA LYS A 47 1.33 2.49 6.75
C LYS A 47 1.25 3.20 5.39
N LEU A 48 1.67 2.55 4.31
CA LEU A 48 1.57 3.10 2.94
C LEU A 48 0.14 3.51 2.60
N LEU A 49 -0.83 2.63 2.84
CA LEU A 49 -2.24 2.90 2.53
C LEU A 49 -2.86 4.01 3.39
N ARG A 50 -2.29 4.32 4.56
CA ARG A 50 -2.77 5.39 5.43
C ARG A 50 -2.13 6.74 5.13
N ASP A 51 -0.83 6.73 4.83
CA ASP A 51 0.00 7.94 4.90
C ASP A 51 0.49 8.41 3.53
N ALA A 52 0.55 7.53 2.51
CA ALA A 52 1.00 7.88 1.17
C ALA A 52 -0.16 8.36 0.29
N ARG A 53 0.14 9.24 -0.67
CA ARG A 53 -0.78 9.58 -1.76
C ARG A 53 -1.10 8.33 -2.56
N TYR A 54 -2.35 8.22 -3.03
CA TYR A 54 -2.83 7.09 -3.81
C TYR A 54 -1.87 6.67 -4.95
N ALA A 55 -1.39 7.64 -5.75
CA ALA A 55 -0.49 7.35 -6.86
C ALA A 55 0.90 6.83 -6.41
N ASP A 56 1.35 7.20 -5.20
CA ASP A 56 2.65 6.78 -4.68
C ASP A 56 2.61 5.38 -4.07
N VAL A 57 1.45 4.91 -3.59
CA VAL A 57 1.27 3.54 -3.07
C VAL A 57 1.76 2.50 -4.07
N TRP A 58 1.40 2.69 -5.34
CA TRP A 58 1.70 1.75 -6.42
C TRP A 58 3.17 1.72 -6.85
N LYS A 59 4.01 2.62 -6.29
CA LYS A 59 5.46 2.56 -6.46
C LYS A 59 6.11 1.53 -5.51
N PHE A 60 5.38 1.06 -4.50
CA PHE A 60 5.88 0.15 -3.47
C PHE A 60 5.19 -1.21 -3.47
N ILE A 61 3.90 -1.25 -3.80
CA ILE A 61 3.12 -2.49 -3.87
C ILE A 61 2.34 -2.58 -5.17
N THR A 62 1.94 -3.79 -5.53
CA THR A 62 1.06 -4.05 -6.67
C THR A 62 -0.40 -4.15 -6.24
N LEU A 63 -1.31 -4.06 -7.22
CA LEU A 63 -2.73 -4.36 -6.97
C LEU A 63 -2.93 -5.80 -6.46
N LYS A 64 -2.12 -6.75 -6.95
CA LYS A 64 -2.14 -8.14 -6.49
C LYS A 64 -1.80 -8.24 -5.00
N ASP A 65 -0.74 -7.55 -4.57
CA ASP A 65 -0.35 -7.50 -3.15
C ASP A 65 -1.49 -6.91 -2.30
N PHE A 66 -2.11 -5.81 -2.74
CA PHE A 66 -3.26 -5.25 -2.04
C PHE A 66 -4.39 -6.28 -1.88
N LEU A 67 -4.74 -6.99 -2.95
CA LEU A 67 -5.85 -7.95 -2.94
C LEU A 67 -5.57 -9.17 -2.06
N GLU A 68 -4.35 -9.69 -2.11
CA GLU A 68 -3.91 -10.80 -1.26
C GLU A 68 -3.98 -10.45 0.24
N TYR A 69 -3.61 -9.22 0.60
CA TYR A 69 -3.57 -8.79 2.01
C TYR A 69 -4.83 -8.03 2.45
N ARG A 70 -5.78 -7.74 1.54
CA ARG A 70 -6.93 -6.84 1.75
C ARG A 70 -7.69 -7.14 3.04
N GLY A 71 -8.03 -8.41 3.28
CA GLY A 71 -8.78 -8.84 4.46
C GLY A 71 -8.09 -8.48 5.78
N ARG A 72 -6.76 -8.56 5.81
CA ARG A 72 -5.92 -8.21 6.97
C ARG A 72 -5.56 -6.72 7.03
N LEU A 73 -5.56 -6.03 5.88
CA LEU A 73 -5.24 -4.61 5.77
C LEU A 73 -6.40 -3.71 6.18
N LEU A 74 -7.61 -3.91 5.64
CA LEU A 74 -8.74 -3.01 5.82
C LEU A 74 -9.04 -2.66 7.30
N PRO A 75 -9.01 -3.62 8.26
CA PRO A 75 -9.22 -3.31 9.67
C PRO A 75 -8.15 -2.36 10.27
N ARG A 76 -6.95 -2.30 9.67
CA ARG A 76 -5.79 -1.52 10.15
C ARG A 76 -5.73 -0.10 9.57
N LEU A 77 -6.59 0.25 8.62
CA LEU A 77 -6.50 1.52 7.88
C LEU A 77 -7.16 2.70 8.60
N GLY A 78 -7.95 2.46 9.66
CA GLY A 78 -8.61 3.52 10.41
C GLY A 78 -9.48 4.41 9.50
N ARG A 79 -9.17 5.71 9.43
CA ARG A 79 -9.94 6.71 8.65
C ARG A 79 -9.88 6.45 7.13
N GLU A 80 -8.76 5.93 6.63
CA GLU A 80 -8.57 5.64 5.19
C GLU A 80 -9.30 4.37 4.74
N ARG A 81 -9.83 3.56 5.67
CA ARG A 81 -10.51 2.31 5.35
C ARG A 81 -11.62 2.49 4.31
N LYS A 82 -12.49 3.50 4.50
CA LYS A 82 -13.63 3.75 3.60
C LYS A 82 -13.18 4.11 2.18
N PHE A 83 -12.08 4.85 2.06
CA PHE A 83 -11.51 5.19 0.75
C PHE A 83 -11.05 3.92 0.02
N TRP A 84 -10.31 3.03 0.67
CA TRP A 84 -9.84 1.79 0.06
C TRP A 84 -10.95 0.78 -0.21
N GLU A 85 -11.98 0.72 0.65
CA GLU A 85 -13.20 -0.05 0.37
C GLU A 85 -13.92 0.49 -0.88
N PHE A 86 -14.07 1.81 -0.99
CA PHE A 86 -14.66 2.45 -2.18
C PHE A 86 -13.85 2.13 -3.45
N MET A 87 -12.51 2.28 -3.40
CA MET A 87 -11.64 1.97 -4.55
C MET A 87 -11.79 0.52 -5.00
N TYR A 88 -11.84 -0.42 -4.05
CA TYR A 88 -12.09 -1.83 -4.34
C TYR A 88 -13.43 -2.05 -5.07
N GLN A 89 -14.51 -1.41 -4.62
CA GLN A 89 -15.81 -1.49 -5.29
C GLN A 89 -15.77 -0.88 -6.70
N GLN A 90 -15.06 0.23 -6.89
CA GLN A 90 -14.91 0.83 -8.22
C GLN A 90 -14.13 -0.07 -9.17
N TRP A 91 -13.08 -0.74 -8.71
CA TRP A 91 -12.33 -1.68 -9.55
C TRP A 91 -13.19 -2.86 -10.02
N ILE A 92 -14.09 -3.36 -9.17
CA ILE A 92 -15.07 -4.37 -9.59
C ILE A 92 -16.04 -3.80 -10.61
N ALA A 93 -16.64 -2.64 -10.33
CA ALA A 93 -17.62 -2.01 -11.20
C ALA A 93 -17.08 -1.71 -12.62
N HIS A 94 -15.77 -1.42 -12.71
CA HIS A 94 -15.08 -1.16 -13.97
C HIS A 94 -14.39 -2.38 -14.58
N GLY A 95 -14.52 -3.57 -13.99
CA GLY A 95 -13.94 -4.81 -14.50
C GLY A 95 -12.40 -4.87 -14.43
N VAL A 96 -11.77 -4.04 -13.59
CA VAL A 96 -10.32 -4.11 -13.32
C VAL A 96 -9.98 -5.38 -12.53
N ILE A 97 -10.90 -5.80 -11.67
CA ILE A 97 -10.82 -7.04 -10.89
C ILE A 97 -12.13 -7.82 -11.08
N LYS A 98 -12.04 -9.14 -11.16
CA LYS A 98 -13.22 -10.01 -11.16
C LYS A 98 -13.70 -10.24 -9.72
N SER A 99 -15.00 -10.17 -9.46
CA SER A 99 -15.55 -10.38 -8.11
C SER A 99 -15.19 -11.76 -7.53
N ASP A 100 -15.01 -12.75 -8.40
CA ASP A 100 -14.91 -14.16 -8.01
C ASP A 100 -13.48 -14.56 -7.61
N GLU A 101 -12.46 -13.75 -7.94
CA GLU A 101 -11.05 -14.10 -7.72
C GLU A 101 -10.59 -13.93 -6.26
N TYR A 102 -11.35 -13.24 -5.39
CA TYR A 102 -10.87 -12.85 -4.06
C TYR A 102 -11.88 -13.04 -2.91
N SER A 103 -12.85 -13.94 -3.08
CA SER A 103 -13.89 -14.25 -2.07
C SER A 103 -13.42 -15.19 -0.92
N HIS A 104 -12.12 -15.45 -0.76
CA HIS A 104 -11.60 -16.53 0.10
C HIS A 104 -10.75 -16.11 1.33
N ALA A 105 -11.07 -15.01 2.03
CA ALA A 105 -10.34 -14.67 3.26
C ALA A 105 -11.22 -14.07 4.37
N ALA A 106 -12.39 -14.66 4.61
CA ALA A 106 -13.25 -14.32 5.75
C ALA A 106 -13.90 -15.55 6.40
N ALA A 107 -13.16 -16.66 6.46
CA ALA A 107 -13.57 -17.84 7.22
C ALA A 107 -12.33 -18.44 7.90
N GLU A 108 -12.04 -17.96 9.10
CA GLU A 108 -11.57 -18.72 10.27
C GLU A 108 -11.53 -17.80 11.50
#